data_AF-A0A3C1Z7N2-F1
#
_entry.id   AF-A0A3C1Z7N2-F1
#
_cell.length_a   1.000
_cell.length_b   1.000
_cell.length_c   1.000
_cell.angle_alpha   90.00
_cell.angle_beta   90.00
_cell.angle_gamma   90.00
#
_symmetry.space_group_name_H-M   'P 1'
#
loop_
_entity.id
_entity.type
_entity.pdbx_description
1 polymer ?
#
loop_
_entity_poly.entity_id
_entity_poly.type
_entity_poly.pdbx_seq_one_letter_code
_entity_poly.pdbx_strand_id
1 'polypeptide(L)'
;MDFSTENLGTAALAIGALGTASYGVVDSLFKSFTWFDSAGFERVFAVGGKEGGRRFFPTHKATLDPLLPALRIAYGSDVMELLRAQYRVGRASGDLPRTLRQGVRIGFGMMEVPTIALVATELGVSADIATLAVQAIDGARRQRSQTEQAPSQEVTNYPQPPAMTDEQRSAMARLETMIDARIDAALTLADTQYVSQTKFLATFVSLVISFLVGWGIGMDGKWVWCWIVGLAAVPLAPVAKDLSTALQEAAKALKAR
;
A
#
# COMPACT_ATOMS: atom_id res chain seq x y z
N MET A 1 -21.05 -39.39 11.15
CA MET A 1 -20.85 -38.86 9.78
C MET A 1 -19.65 -39.60 9.26
N ASP A 2 -19.88 -40.66 8.50
CA ASP A 2 -18.81 -41.36 7.81
C ASP A 2 -18.30 -40.42 6.71
N PHE A 3 -17.04 -40.00 6.84
CA PHE A 3 -16.36 -39.23 5.82
C PHE A 3 -16.02 -40.15 4.65
N SER A 4 -17.03 -40.54 3.88
CA SER A 4 -16.82 -41.11 2.55
C SER A 4 -16.09 -40.07 1.69
N THR A 5 -15.15 -40.52 0.86
CA THR A 5 -14.35 -39.66 -0.03
C THR A 5 -15.21 -38.75 -0.92
N GLU A 6 -16.43 -39.18 -1.24
CA GLU A 6 -17.44 -38.40 -1.97
C GLU A 6 -17.91 -37.13 -1.25
N ASN A 7 -17.87 -37.10 0.09
CA ASN A 7 -18.33 -35.96 0.89
C ASN A 7 -17.22 -34.94 1.20
N LEU A 8 -15.95 -35.31 1.00
CA LEU A 8 -14.81 -34.43 1.29
C LEU A 8 -14.77 -33.22 0.36
N GLY A 9 -15.06 -33.42 -0.94
CA GLY A 9 -15.11 -32.32 -1.91
C GLY A 9 -16.22 -31.32 -1.59
N THR A 10 -17.42 -31.81 -1.28
CA THR A 10 -18.56 -30.98 -0.87
C THR A 10 -18.28 -30.22 0.42
N ALA A 11 -17.67 -30.87 1.41
CA ALA A 11 -17.28 -30.22 2.65
C ALA A 11 -16.23 -29.12 2.41
N ALA A 12 -15.19 -29.39 1.61
CA ALA A 12 -14.16 -28.41 1.28
C ALA A 12 -14.74 -27.18 0.56
N LEU A 13 -15.64 -27.40 -0.40
CA LEU A 13 -16.34 -26.31 -1.10
C LEU A 13 -17.23 -25.49 -0.15
N ALA A 14 -17.99 -26.14 0.74
CA ALA A 14 -18.83 -25.45 1.72
C ALA A 14 -18.00 -24.60 2.69
N ILE A 15 -16.88 -25.14 3.19
CA ILE A 15 -15.95 -24.44 4.09
C ILE A 15 -15.31 -23.25 3.38
N GLY A 16 -14.86 -23.40 2.14
CA GLY A 16 -14.29 -22.29 1.38
C GLY A 16 -15.33 -21.23 0.97
N ALA A 17 -16.59 -21.63 0.72
CA ALA A 17 -17.69 -20.70 0.49
C ALA A 17 -17.98 -19.87 1.75
N LEU A 18 -17.99 -20.49 2.93
CA LEU A 18 -18.09 -19.78 4.21
C LEU A 18 -16.96 -18.75 4.39
N GLY A 19 -15.73 -19.12 4.03
CA GLY A 19 -14.59 -18.21 4.11
C GLY A 19 -14.72 -17.01 3.16
N THR A 20 -15.16 -17.26 1.92
CA THR A 20 -15.41 -16.22 0.92
C THR A 20 -16.52 -15.27 1.36
N ALA A 21 -17.63 -15.81 1.89
CA ALA A 21 -18.75 -15.03 2.41
C ALA A 21 -18.32 -14.19 3.62
N SER A 22 -17.56 -14.78 4.55
CA SER A 22 -17.02 -14.06 5.71
C SER A 22 -16.10 -12.92 5.29
N TYR A 23 -15.26 -13.13 4.27
CA TYR A 23 -14.43 -12.07 3.71
C TYR A 23 -15.27 -10.95 3.08
N GLY A 24 -16.33 -11.29 2.33
CA GLY A 24 -17.25 -10.31 1.76
C GLY A 24 -18.02 -9.51 2.82
N VAL A 25 -18.43 -10.16 3.91
CA VAL A 25 -19.05 -9.50 5.07
C VAL A 25 -18.07 -8.52 5.72
N VAL A 26 -16.82 -8.94 5.93
CA VAL A 26 -15.78 -8.04 6.46
C VAL A 26 -15.53 -6.88 5.49
N ASP A 27 -15.26 -7.15 4.22
CA ASP A 27 -14.95 -6.08 3.27
C ASP A 27 -16.10 -5.07 3.13
N SER A 28 -17.36 -5.53 3.09
CA SER A 28 -18.55 -4.66 3.00
C SER A 28 -18.83 -3.87 4.29
N LEU A 29 -18.82 -4.53 5.45
CA LEU A 29 -19.08 -3.86 6.73
C LEU A 29 -17.95 -2.89 7.08
N PHE A 30 -16.69 -3.29 6.92
CA PHE A 30 -15.56 -2.47 7.36
C PHE A 30 -15.26 -1.31 6.42
N LYS A 31 -15.55 -1.41 5.12
CA LYS A 31 -15.53 -0.23 4.22
C LYS A 31 -16.50 0.86 4.66
N SER A 32 -17.61 0.48 5.30
CA SER A 32 -18.60 1.43 5.81
C SER A 32 -18.15 2.15 7.08
N PHE A 33 -17.15 1.61 7.81
CA PHE A 33 -16.61 2.22 9.02
C PHE A 33 -15.33 3.03 8.73
N THR A 34 -15.46 4.35 8.77
CA THR A 34 -14.38 5.33 8.48
C THR A 34 -13.12 5.17 9.33
N TRP A 35 -13.21 4.53 10.50
CA TRP A 35 -12.07 4.26 11.38
C TRP A 35 -11.19 3.08 10.90
N PHE A 36 -11.75 2.10 10.18
CA PHE A 36 -10.98 0.95 9.70
C PHE A 36 -10.40 1.17 8.29
N ASP A 37 -10.93 2.14 7.55
CA ASP A 37 -10.57 2.43 6.16
C ASP A 37 -9.14 3.00 6.00
N SER A 38 -8.52 3.50 7.09
CA SER A 38 -7.10 3.89 7.12
C SER A 38 -6.16 2.78 7.57
N ALA A 39 -6.64 1.53 7.70
CA ALA A 39 -5.81 0.38 8.06
C ALA A 39 -4.65 0.22 7.06
N GLY A 40 -3.43 0.08 7.59
CA GLY A 40 -2.19 0.01 6.80
C GLY A 40 -1.60 1.36 6.41
N PHE A 41 -2.39 2.46 6.38
CA PHE A 41 -1.84 3.80 6.07
C PHE A 41 -0.78 4.25 7.08
N GLU A 42 -0.91 3.81 8.34
CA GLU A 42 0.09 4.04 9.40
C GLU A 42 1.48 3.45 9.07
N ARG A 43 1.59 2.51 8.13
CA ARG A 43 2.88 2.00 7.62
C ARG A 43 3.52 2.92 6.60
N VAL A 44 2.68 3.66 5.88
CA VAL A 44 3.12 4.63 4.87
C VAL A 44 3.59 5.89 5.58
N PHE A 45 2.77 6.45 6.47
CA PHE A 45 3.07 7.66 7.24
C PHE A 45 2.64 7.54 8.70
N ALA A 46 3.43 8.09 9.62
CA ALA A 46 3.03 8.25 11.01
C ALA A 46 1.95 9.33 11.09
N VAL A 47 0.71 8.91 11.31
CA VAL A 47 -0.41 9.83 11.46
C VAL A 47 -0.35 10.49 12.85
N GLY A 48 0.14 11.73 12.88
CA GLY A 48 -0.31 12.75 13.82
C GLY A 48 0.26 12.70 15.24
N GLY A 49 1.59 12.58 15.41
CA GLY A 49 2.30 12.87 16.67
C GLY A 49 1.88 12.04 17.90
N LYS A 50 0.88 11.16 17.75
CA LYS A 50 0.51 10.15 18.72
C LYS A 50 1.39 8.96 18.40
N GLU A 51 2.36 8.68 19.27
CA GLU A 51 3.06 7.39 19.40
C GLU A 51 2.09 6.24 19.79
N GLY A 52 0.88 6.23 19.23
CA GLY A 52 -0.29 5.54 19.79
C GLY A 52 -1.25 4.99 18.74
N GLY A 53 -0.77 4.65 17.54
CA GLY A 53 -1.43 3.62 16.73
C GLY A 53 -1.46 2.33 17.57
N ARG A 54 -2.65 1.72 17.69
CA ARG A 54 -3.01 0.61 18.62
C ARG A 54 -1.79 -0.22 19.09
N ARG A 55 -1.45 -0.11 20.39
CA ARG A 55 -0.39 -0.84 21.13
C ARG A 55 -0.36 -2.38 20.96
N PHE A 56 -1.33 -2.98 20.28
CA PHE A 56 -1.46 -4.43 20.18
C PHE A 56 -0.42 -5.07 19.26
N PHE A 57 0.21 -4.31 18.36
CA PHE A 57 1.26 -4.82 17.47
C PHE A 57 2.42 -3.82 17.36
N PRO A 58 3.68 -4.28 17.32
CA PRO A 58 4.85 -3.39 17.23
C PRO A 58 4.76 -2.53 15.95
N THR A 59 4.58 -1.23 16.15
CA THR A 59 4.61 -0.20 15.11
C THR A 59 6.03 -0.05 14.60
N HIS A 60 6.45 -0.87 13.63
CA HIS A 60 7.61 -0.53 12.79
C HIS A 60 7.44 0.89 12.23
N LYS A 61 8.54 1.65 12.25
CA LYS A 61 8.64 3.04 11.79
C LYS A 61 7.93 3.21 10.44
N ALA A 62 7.12 4.26 10.32
CA ALA A 62 6.53 4.62 9.04
C ALA A 62 7.65 4.90 8.04
N THR A 63 7.45 4.40 6.82
CA THR A 63 8.53 4.24 5.85
C THR A 63 8.77 5.49 5.01
N LEU A 64 7.77 6.37 4.89
CA LEU A 64 7.85 7.58 4.05
C LEU A 64 7.81 8.89 4.85
N ASP A 65 7.88 8.85 6.18
CA ASP A 65 7.92 10.06 7.01
C ASP A 65 8.99 11.09 6.59
N PRO A 66 10.21 10.69 6.20
CA PRO A 66 11.21 11.64 5.70
C PRO A 66 10.76 12.44 4.48
N LEU A 67 9.81 11.93 3.68
CA LEU A 67 9.28 12.61 2.50
C LEU A 67 8.18 13.63 2.84
N LEU A 68 7.66 13.66 4.07
CA LEU A 68 6.58 14.56 4.47
C LEU A 68 6.90 16.05 4.26
N PRO A 69 8.12 16.56 4.55
CA PRO A 69 8.45 17.95 4.28
C PRO A 69 8.31 18.30 2.79
N ALA A 70 8.73 17.40 1.89
CA ALA A 70 8.60 17.63 0.45
C ALA A 70 7.14 17.64 0.01
N LEU A 71 6.36 16.69 0.51
CA LEU A 71 4.94 16.58 0.22
C LEU A 71 4.15 17.79 0.73
N ARG A 72 4.50 18.32 1.91
CA ARG A 72 3.90 19.56 2.46
C ARG A 72 4.24 20.79 1.63
N ILE A 73 5.47 20.88 1.12
CA ILE A 73 5.86 21.98 0.22
C ILE A 73 5.07 21.90 -1.10
N ALA A 74 4.84 20.70 -1.63
CA ALA A 74 4.13 20.51 -2.89
C ALA A 74 2.60 20.70 -2.81
N TYR A 75 1.96 20.22 -1.75
CA TYR A 75 0.49 20.14 -1.65
C TYR A 75 -0.11 20.94 -0.49
N GLY A 76 0.71 21.58 0.35
CA GLY A 76 0.26 22.38 1.50
C GLY A 76 0.10 21.60 2.82
N SER A 77 -0.51 22.24 3.81
CA SER A 77 -0.71 21.68 5.16
C SER A 77 -1.59 20.45 5.18
N ASP A 78 -2.55 20.37 4.27
CA ASP A 78 -3.62 19.36 4.26
C ASP A 78 -3.23 18.10 3.46
N VAL A 79 -1.95 17.98 3.10
CA VAL A 79 -1.42 16.86 2.31
C VAL A 79 -1.74 15.50 2.93
N MET A 80 -1.78 15.39 4.25
CA MET A 80 -2.10 14.13 4.93
C MET A 80 -3.56 13.71 4.72
N GLU A 81 -4.47 14.68 4.64
CA GLU A 81 -5.88 14.41 4.37
C GLU A 81 -6.07 13.99 2.91
N LEU A 82 -5.41 14.70 1.98
CA LEU A 82 -5.36 14.33 0.56
C LEU A 82 -4.85 12.89 0.35
N LEU A 83 -3.67 12.57 0.90
CA LEU A 83 -3.06 11.25 0.74
C LEU A 83 -3.90 10.15 1.39
N ARG A 84 -4.54 10.44 2.53
CA ARG A 84 -5.47 9.50 3.16
C ARG A 84 -6.70 9.28 2.29
N ALA A 85 -7.28 10.32 1.71
CA ALA A 85 -8.42 10.21 0.82
C ALA A 85 -8.09 9.35 -0.42
N GLN A 86 -6.94 9.60 -1.05
CA GLN A 86 -6.48 8.79 -2.19
C GLN A 86 -6.16 7.35 -1.81
N TYR A 87 -5.58 7.12 -0.63
CA TYR A 87 -5.35 5.77 -0.12
C TYR A 87 -6.67 4.99 -0.01
N ARG A 88 -7.76 5.63 0.42
CA ARG A 88 -9.07 4.98 0.54
C ARG A 88 -9.66 4.57 -0.81
N VAL A 89 -9.46 5.40 -1.83
CA VAL A 89 -10.05 5.18 -3.17
C VAL A 89 -9.36 4.02 -3.91
N GLY A 90 -8.06 3.80 -3.72
CA GLY A 90 -7.36 2.74 -4.46
C GLY A 90 -6.03 2.25 -3.89
N ARG A 91 -5.67 2.61 -2.65
CA ARG A 91 -4.45 2.17 -1.94
C ARG A 91 -3.20 2.16 -2.85
N ALA A 92 -2.59 0.98 -3.02
CA ALA A 92 -1.41 0.77 -3.84
C ALA A 92 -1.69 0.78 -5.36
N SER A 93 -2.94 0.57 -5.77
CA SER A 93 -3.36 0.48 -7.19
C SER A 93 -4.04 1.76 -7.72
N GLY A 94 -4.30 2.75 -6.86
CA GLY A 94 -4.98 3.99 -7.20
C GLY A 94 -4.03 5.12 -7.60
N ASP A 95 -4.48 6.36 -7.40
CA ASP A 95 -3.71 7.57 -7.75
C ASP A 95 -2.63 7.95 -6.71
N LEU A 96 -2.61 7.28 -5.56
CA LEU A 96 -1.70 7.58 -4.46
C LEU A 96 -0.21 7.45 -4.84
N PRO A 97 0.29 6.34 -5.44
CA PRO A 97 1.68 6.25 -5.87
C PRO A 97 2.08 7.39 -6.80
N ARG A 98 1.22 7.73 -7.77
CA ARG A 98 1.47 8.83 -8.70
C ARG A 98 1.56 10.17 -7.96
N THR A 99 0.61 10.44 -7.08
CA THR A 99 0.57 11.69 -6.30
C THR A 99 1.78 11.81 -5.37
N LEU A 100 2.22 10.72 -4.74
CA LEU A 100 3.44 10.68 -3.95
C LEU A 100 4.67 11.01 -4.79
N ARG A 101 4.87 10.32 -5.91
CA ARG A 101 6.04 10.55 -6.79
C ARG A 101 6.06 11.99 -7.32
N GLN A 102 4.92 12.49 -7.78
CA GLN A 102 4.79 13.87 -8.26
C GLN A 102 5.05 14.89 -7.15
N GLY A 103 4.47 14.67 -5.97
CA GLY A 103 4.62 15.56 -4.83
C GLY A 103 6.06 15.62 -4.33
N VAL A 104 6.76 14.48 -4.28
CA VAL A 104 8.17 14.44 -3.93
C VAL A 104 9.02 15.19 -4.97
N ARG A 105 8.78 14.99 -6.26
CA ARG A 105 9.50 15.69 -7.34
C ARG A 105 9.29 17.21 -7.27
N ILE A 106 8.06 17.66 -7.06
CA ILE A 106 7.70 19.08 -6.92
C ILE A 106 8.34 19.64 -5.64
N GLY A 107 8.18 18.95 -4.51
CA GLY A 107 8.69 19.37 -3.21
C GLY A 107 10.21 19.46 -3.17
N PHE A 108 10.91 18.46 -3.71
CA PHE A 108 12.37 18.48 -3.86
C PHE A 108 12.83 19.56 -4.82
N GLY A 109 11.98 20.02 -5.74
CA GLY A 109 12.26 21.17 -6.59
C GLY A 109 12.23 22.51 -5.86
N MET A 110 11.59 22.59 -4.68
CA MET A 110 11.38 23.84 -3.93
C MET A 110 12.04 23.85 -2.53
N MET A 111 12.38 22.68 -1.99
CA MET A 111 12.94 22.51 -0.65
C MET A 111 14.37 23.04 -0.51
N GLU A 112 14.83 23.41 0.69
CA GLU A 112 16.22 23.77 0.91
C GLU A 112 17.19 22.59 0.64
N VAL A 113 18.29 22.90 -0.05
CA VAL A 113 19.40 21.99 -0.40
C VAL A 113 19.86 21.10 0.77
N PRO A 114 20.16 21.63 1.98
CA PRO A 114 20.57 20.78 3.11
C PRO A 114 19.47 19.82 3.58
N THR A 115 18.20 20.22 3.50
CA THR A 115 17.07 19.38 3.90
C THR A 115 16.91 18.20 2.95
N ILE A 116 17.11 18.40 1.64
CA ILE A 116 17.03 17.31 0.66
C ILE A 116 18.10 16.25 0.94
N ALA A 117 19.32 16.68 1.27
CA ALA A 117 20.41 15.75 1.62
C ALA A 117 20.04 14.92 2.86
N LEU A 118 19.52 15.56 3.91
CA LEU A 118 19.07 14.89 5.13
C LEU A 118 17.98 13.86 4.80
N VAL A 119 16.94 14.24 4.08
CA VAL A 119 15.85 13.33 3.68
C VAL A 119 16.37 12.15 2.86
N ALA A 120 17.25 12.39 1.90
CA ALA A 120 17.87 11.34 1.11
C ALA A 120 18.66 10.35 1.99
N THR A 121 19.45 10.85 2.94
CA THR A 121 20.19 9.98 3.87
C THR A 121 19.28 9.19 4.81
N GLU A 122 18.18 9.77 5.30
CA GLU A 122 17.17 9.06 6.12
C GLU A 122 16.46 7.96 5.33
N LEU A 123 16.32 8.12 4.02
CA LEU A 123 15.80 7.08 3.11
C LEU A 123 16.84 5.97 2.82
N GLY A 124 18.05 6.10 3.35
CA GLY A 124 19.14 5.14 3.19
C GLY A 124 20.01 5.36 1.95
N VAL A 125 19.94 6.54 1.31
CA VAL A 125 20.88 6.92 0.26
C VAL A 125 22.23 7.26 0.89
N SER A 126 23.34 6.84 0.28
CA SER A 126 24.67 7.21 0.79
C SER A 126 24.86 8.73 0.75
N ALA A 127 25.61 9.26 1.71
CA ALA A 127 25.86 10.70 1.82
C ALA A 127 26.47 11.28 0.53
N ASP A 128 27.37 10.54 -0.12
CA ASP A 128 28.00 10.97 -1.38
C ASP A 128 27.00 11.09 -2.53
N ILE A 129 26.10 10.11 -2.69
CA ILE A 129 25.07 10.15 -3.74
C ILE A 129 24.05 11.26 -3.42
N ALA A 130 23.66 11.40 -2.15
CA ALA A 130 22.75 12.44 -1.71
C ALA A 130 23.31 13.84 -2.02
N THR A 131 24.59 14.09 -1.69
CA THR A 131 25.24 15.38 -1.97
C THR A 131 25.35 15.67 -3.46
N LEU A 132 25.73 14.70 -4.29
CA LEU A 132 25.80 14.86 -5.76
C LEU A 132 24.41 15.12 -6.37
N ALA A 133 23.39 14.39 -5.93
CA ALA A 133 22.01 14.58 -6.40
C ALA A 133 21.45 15.96 -5.97
N VAL A 134 21.83 16.43 -4.78
CA VAL A 134 21.44 17.74 -4.27
C VAL A 134 22.11 18.87 -5.06
N GLN A 135 23.40 18.73 -5.39
CA GLN A 135 24.09 19.67 -6.28
C GLN A 135 23.45 19.71 -7.67
N ALA A 136 23.03 18.56 -8.19
CA ALA A 136 22.31 18.47 -9.45
C ALA A 136 20.99 19.26 -9.43
N ILE A 137 20.19 19.08 -8.37
CA ILE A 137 18.92 19.78 -8.19
C ILE A 137 19.14 21.29 -8.05
N ASP A 138 20.14 21.73 -7.28
CA ASP A 138 20.46 23.15 -7.12
C ASP A 138 20.94 23.78 -8.43
N GLY A 139 21.80 23.08 -9.18
CA GLY A 139 22.23 23.48 -10.52
C GLY A 139 21.04 23.67 -11.47
N ALA A 140 20.11 22.72 -11.49
CA ALA A 140 18.89 22.79 -12.29
C ALA A 140 17.97 23.96 -11.90
N ARG A 141 17.88 24.31 -10.61
CA ARG A 141 17.11 25.48 -10.16
C ARG A 141 17.72 26.78 -10.66
N ARG A 142 19.04 26.96 -10.49
CA ARG A 142 19.75 28.17 -10.95
C ARG A 142 19.56 28.39 -12.45
N GLN A 143 19.59 27.32 -13.24
CA GLN A 143 19.33 27.38 -14.68
C GLN A 143 17.90 27.83 -15.02
N ARG A 144 16.87 27.34 -14.31
CA ARG A 144 15.48 27.79 -14.51
C ARG A 144 15.32 29.27 -14.17
N SER A 145 15.87 29.70 -13.03
CA SER A 145 15.78 31.10 -12.60
C SER A 145 16.46 32.06 -13.59
N GLN A 146 17.59 31.67 -14.19
CA GLN A 146 18.25 32.47 -15.23
C GLN A 146 17.44 32.53 -16.53
N THR A 147 16.75 31.44 -16.89
CA THR A 147 15.91 31.38 -18.10
C THR A 147 14.65 32.23 -17.94
N GLU A 148 14.01 32.21 -16.76
CA GLU A 148 12.82 33.02 -16.47
C GLU A 148 13.12 34.53 -16.37
N GLN A 149 14.35 34.90 -16.01
CA GLN A 149 14.76 36.29 -15.87
C GLN A 149 15.24 36.94 -17.18
N ALA A 150 15.45 36.17 -18.26
CA ALA A 150 15.84 36.72 -19.55
C ALA A 150 14.58 37.22 -20.30
N PRO A 151 14.31 38.54 -20.36
CA PRO A 151 13.30 39.07 -21.26
C PRO A 151 13.80 38.89 -22.69
N SER A 152 12.89 38.88 -23.66
CA SER A 152 13.09 38.56 -25.09
C SER A 152 14.07 39.45 -25.89
N GLN A 153 15.27 39.75 -25.38
CA GLN A 153 16.25 40.58 -26.06
C GLN A 153 17.60 39.88 -26.18
N GLU A 154 17.93 39.65 -27.46
CA GLU A 154 19.24 39.48 -28.08
C GLU A 154 20.20 38.44 -27.51
N VAL A 155 20.51 37.49 -28.37
CA VAL A 155 21.55 36.46 -28.23
C VAL A 155 22.92 37.15 -28.17
N THR A 156 23.27 37.72 -27.02
CA THR A 156 24.67 38.02 -26.68
C THR A 156 25.28 36.82 -25.95
N ASN A 157 26.47 36.48 -26.40
CA ASN A 157 27.30 35.32 -26.09
C ASN A 157 27.69 35.25 -24.59
N TYR A 158 26.71 35.04 -23.70
CA TYR A 158 26.97 34.81 -22.28
C TYR A 158 27.54 33.39 -22.10
N PRO A 159 28.55 33.22 -21.22
CA PRO A 159 29.01 31.89 -20.84
C PRO A 159 27.82 31.11 -20.29
N GLN A 160 27.39 30.06 -21.01
CA GLN A 160 26.39 29.14 -20.48
C GLN A 160 26.91 28.62 -19.13
N PRO A 161 26.09 28.66 -18.07
CA PRO A 161 26.46 28.02 -16.81
C PRO A 161 26.83 26.56 -17.11
N PRO A 162 27.85 26.01 -16.41
CA PRO A 162 28.33 24.67 -16.72
C PRO A 162 27.18 23.68 -16.71
N ALA A 163 27.04 22.94 -17.81
CA ALA A 163 26.04 21.90 -17.95
C ALA A 163 26.20 20.90 -16.80
N MET A 164 25.07 20.42 -16.27
CA MET A 164 25.04 19.42 -15.21
C MET A 164 25.92 18.22 -15.57
N THR A 165 26.84 17.85 -14.67
CA THR A 165 27.82 16.82 -14.95
C THR A 165 27.14 15.46 -15.11
N ASP A 166 27.73 14.55 -15.87
CA ASP A 166 27.15 13.21 -16.05
C ASP A 166 27.08 12.44 -14.73
N GLU A 167 28.03 12.69 -13.82
CA GLU A 167 28.02 12.13 -12.46
C GLU A 167 26.82 12.65 -11.65
N GLN A 168 26.57 13.96 -11.65
CA GLN A 168 25.40 14.59 -11.03
C GLN A 168 24.09 14.05 -11.60
N ARG A 169 24.02 13.85 -12.93
CA ARG A 169 22.85 13.26 -13.60
C ARG A 169 22.61 11.82 -13.19
N SER A 170 23.68 11.02 -13.09
CA SER A 170 23.58 9.64 -12.63
C SER A 170 23.14 9.56 -11.16
N ALA A 171 23.64 10.45 -10.30
CA ALA A 171 23.29 10.50 -8.88
C ALA A 171 21.81 10.90 -8.69
N MET A 172 21.33 11.91 -9.44
CA MET A 172 19.93 12.31 -9.42
C MET A 172 19.01 11.17 -9.87
N ALA A 173 19.34 10.48 -10.97
CA ALA A 173 18.56 9.34 -11.43
C ALA A 173 18.51 8.18 -10.41
N ARG A 174 19.61 7.91 -9.72
CA ARG A 174 19.66 6.92 -8.63
C ARG A 174 18.79 7.33 -7.45
N LEU A 175 18.84 8.60 -7.05
CA LEU A 175 17.99 9.13 -5.98
C LEU A 175 16.51 8.96 -6.32
N GLU A 176 16.08 9.36 -7.52
CA GLU A 176 14.70 9.19 -7.98
C GLU A 176 14.27 7.72 -7.96
N THR A 177 15.11 6.83 -8.48
CA THR A 177 14.84 5.38 -8.49
C THR A 177 14.69 4.82 -7.08
N MET A 178 15.54 5.25 -6.13
CA MET A 178 15.47 4.81 -4.73
C MET A 178 14.20 5.33 -4.05
N ILE A 179 13.80 6.59 -4.30
CA ILE A 179 12.56 7.16 -3.79
C ILE A 179 11.36 6.39 -4.32
N ASP A 180 11.30 6.13 -5.63
CA ASP A 180 10.21 5.39 -6.25
C ASP A 180 10.11 3.96 -5.66
N ALA A 181 11.25 3.27 -5.51
CA ALA A 181 11.30 1.95 -4.89
C ALA A 181 10.84 1.95 -3.42
N ARG A 182 11.18 2.99 -2.65
CA ARG A 182 10.72 3.15 -1.26
C ARG A 182 9.21 3.39 -1.19
N ILE A 183 8.66 4.21 -2.06
CA ILE A 183 7.22 4.45 -2.17
C ILE A 183 6.49 3.12 -2.47
N ASP A 184 6.98 2.35 -3.43
CA ASP A 184 6.36 1.09 -3.82
C ASP A 184 6.44 0.05 -2.69
N ALA A 185 7.58 -0.05 -2.00
CA ALA A 185 7.74 -0.92 -0.85
C ALA A 185 6.80 -0.53 0.30
N ALA A 186 6.68 0.76 0.60
CA ALA A 186 5.78 1.29 1.64
C ALA A 186 4.32 0.94 1.35
N LEU A 187 3.87 1.14 0.11
CA LEU A 187 2.50 0.84 -0.31
C LEU A 187 2.22 -0.66 -0.32
N THR A 188 3.18 -1.48 -0.74
CA THR A 188 3.08 -2.95 -0.71
C THR A 188 2.96 -3.48 0.72
N LEU A 189 3.74 -2.92 1.65
CA LEU A 189 3.66 -3.26 3.08
C LEU A 189 2.32 -2.85 3.69
N ALA A 190 1.83 -1.66 3.35
CA ALA A 190 0.51 -1.18 3.79
C ALA A 190 -0.62 -2.09 3.30
N ASP A 191 -0.58 -2.51 2.03
CA ASP A 191 -1.57 -3.42 1.45
C ASP A 191 -1.51 -4.81 2.09
N THR A 192 -0.30 -5.36 2.28
CA THR A 192 -0.11 -6.65 2.97
C THR A 192 -0.69 -6.63 4.38
N GLN A 193 -0.49 -5.54 5.12
CA GLN A 193 -1.08 -5.39 6.45
C GLN A 193 -2.60 -5.30 6.38
N TYR A 194 -3.15 -4.52 5.46
CA TYR A 194 -4.60 -4.44 5.27
C TYR A 194 -5.20 -5.82 5.00
N VAL A 195 -4.62 -6.57 4.06
CA VAL A 195 -5.07 -7.93 3.72
C VAL A 195 -4.96 -8.86 4.92
N SER A 196 -3.86 -8.80 5.68
CA SER A 196 -3.67 -9.60 6.89
C SER A 196 -4.72 -9.30 7.96
N GLN A 197 -4.98 -8.01 8.23
CA GLN A 197 -6.01 -7.59 9.19
C GLN A 197 -7.41 -8.01 8.74
N THR A 198 -7.72 -7.87 7.44
CA THR A 198 -8.99 -8.30 6.86
C THR A 198 -9.18 -9.80 7.00
N LYS A 199 -8.14 -10.61 6.70
CA LYS A 199 -8.16 -12.06 6.88
C LYS A 199 -8.37 -12.46 8.33
N PHE A 200 -7.64 -11.83 9.25
CA PHE A 200 -7.78 -12.09 10.68
C PHE A 200 -9.22 -11.85 11.16
N LEU A 201 -9.82 -10.75 10.72
CA LEU A 201 -11.18 -10.38 11.07
C LEU A 201 -12.21 -11.29 10.39
N ALA A 202 -11.97 -11.69 9.15
CA ALA A 202 -12.79 -12.67 8.45
C ALA A 202 -12.77 -14.03 9.15
N THR A 203 -11.65 -14.43 9.74
CA THR A 203 -11.57 -15.66 10.53
C THR A 203 -12.46 -15.57 11.77
N PHE A 204 -12.49 -14.41 12.43
CA PHE A 204 -13.40 -14.19 13.56
C PHE A 204 -14.87 -14.25 13.14
N VAL A 205 -15.24 -13.57 12.04
CA VAL A 205 -16.60 -13.62 11.49
C VAL A 205 -17.00 -15.06 11.11
N SER A 206 -16.10 -15.79 10.46
CA SER A 206 -16.30 -17.19 10.10
C SER A 206 -16.53 -18.08 11.32
N LEU A 207 -15.76 -17.89 12.39
CA LEU A 207 -15.95 -18.61 13.66
C LEU A 207 -17.33 -18.36 14.24
N VAL A 208 -17.78 -17.10 14.27
CA VAL A 208 -19.11 -16.74 14.76
C VAL A 208 -20.21 -17.37 13.91
N ILE A 209 -20.11 -17.29 12.58
CA ILE A 209 -21.11 -17.90 11.68
C ILE A 209 -21.15 -19.42 11.84
N SER A 210 -19.98 -20.07 11.83
CA SER A 210 -19.86 -21.52 12.01
C SER A 210 -20.52 -21.98 13.32
N PHE A 211 -20.29 -21.23 14.39
CA PHE A 211 -20.88 -21.49 15.69
C PHE A 211 -22.41 -21.33 15.70
N LEU A 212 -22.93 -20.22 15.16
CA LEU A 212 -24.36 -19.95 15.09
C LEU A 212 -25.10 -21.01 14.26
N VAL A 213 -24.51 -21.45 13.14
CA VAL A 213 -25.05 -22.51 12.30
C VAL A 213 -25.02 -23.86 13.03
N GLY A 214 -23.89 -24.20 13.67
CA GLY A 214 -23.77 -25.43 14.45
C GLY A 214 -24.78 -25.52 15.59
N TRP A 215 -24.99 -24.41 16.30
CA TRP A 215 -26.04 -24.31 17.32
C TRP A 215 -27.44 -24.44 16.69
N GLY A 216 -27.74 -23.73 15.62
CA GLY A 216 -29.05 -23.76 14.96
C GLY A 216 -29.47 -25.14 14.44
N ILE A 217 -28.51 -26.01 14.09
CA ILE A 217 -28.76 -27.38 13.61
C ILE A 217 -28.78 -28.40 14.77
N GLY A 218 -28.58 -27.97 16.02
CA GLY A 218 -28.60 -28.85 17.19
C GLY A 218 -27.37 -29.75 17.27
N MET A 219 -26.18 -29.25 16.87
CA MET A 219 -24.92 -29.96 17.02
C MET A 219 -24.38 -29.93 18.47
N ASP A 220 -25.26 -30.25 19.43
CA ASP A 220 -24.93 -30.26 20.85
C ASP A 220 -23.77 -31.24 21.10
N GLY A 221 -22.71 -30.75 21.75
CA GLY A 221 -21.50 -31.53 22.05
C GLY A 221 -20.43 -31.59 20.94
N LYS A 222 -20.66 -31.03 19.74
CA LYS A 222 -19.68 -31.04 18.62
C LYS A 222 -19.02 -29.69 18.35
N TRP A 223 -18.81 -28.91 19.41
CA TRP A 223 -18.28 -27.55 19.36
C TRP A 223 -16.91 -27.48 18.69
N VAL A 224 -16.07 -28.49 18.94
CA VAL A 224 -14.73 -28.61 18.33
C VAL A 224 -14.78 -28.59 16.80
N TRP A 225 -15.79 -29.23 16.19
CA TRP A 225 -15.95 -29.23 14.74
C TRP A 225 -16.30 -27.84 14.19
N CYS A 226 -17.11 -27.07 14.91
CA CYS A 226 -17.46 -25.70 14.51
C CYS A 226 -16.22 -24.79 14.52
N TRP A 227 -15.34 -24.97 15.51
CA TRP A 227 -14.05 -24.25 15.58
C TRP A 227 -13.13 -24.61 14.41
N ILE A 228 -12.97 -25.90 14.12
CA ILE A 228 -12.13 -26.37 13.01
C ILE A 228 -12.64 -25.81 11.68
N VAL A 229 -13.96 -25.91 11.43
CA VAL A 229 -14.60 -25.37 10.22
C VAL A 229 -14.39 -23.86 10.11
N GLY A 230 -14.62 -23.11 11.18
CA GLY A 230 -14.49 -21.66 11.17
C GLY A 230 -13.06 -21.19 10.93
N LEU A 231 -12.06 -21.84 11.55
CA LEU A 231 -10.64 -21.55 11.36
C LEU A 231 -10.15 -21.92 9.96
N ALA A 232 -10.61 -23.04 9.41
CA ALA A 232 -10.20 -23.52 8.10
C ALA A 232 -10.84 -22.74 6.94
N ALA A 233 -11.99 -22.10 7.16
CA ALA A 233 -12.77 -21.43 6.11
C ALA A 233 -11.99 -20.35 5.33
N VAL A 234 -11.39 -19.39 6.03
CA VAL A 234 -10.68 -18.26 5.40
C VAL A 234 -9.44 -18.68 4.61
N PRO A 235 -8.51 -19.52 5.14
CA PRO A 235 -7.36 -19.97 4.36
C PRO A 235 -7.74 -20.90 3.20
N LEU A 236 -8.84 -21.65 3.30
CA LEU A 236 -9.32 -22.52 2.22
C LEU A 236 -10.12 -21.78 1.14
N ALA A 237 -10.58 -20.55 1.39
CA ALA A 237 -11.40 -19.79 0.46
C ALA A 237 -10.78 -19.63 -0.94
N PRO A 238 -9.48 -19.28 -1.10
CA PRO A 238 -8.86 -19.19 -2.43
C PRO A 238 -8.87 -20.54 -3.18
N VAL A 239 -8.54 -21.63 -2.48
CA VAL A 239 -8.50 -22.98 -3.06
C VAL A 239 -9.89 -23.41 -3.52
N ALA A 240 -10.93 -23.15 -2.73
CA ALA A 240 -12.30 -23.46 -3.11
C ALA A 240 -12.78 -22.62 -4.30
N LYS A 241 -12.35 -21.36 -4.41
CA LYS A 241 -12.65 -20.50 -5.55
C LYS A 241 -12.00 -21.03 -6.84
N ASP A 242 -10.74 -21.44 -6.76
CA ASP A 242 -10.02 -21.99 -7.92
C ASP A 242 -10.63 -23.32 -8.36
N LEU A 243 -10.97 -24.20 -7.41
CA LEU A 243 -11.66 -25.47 -7.67
C LEU A 243 -13.04 -25.23 -8.31
N SER A 244 -13.81 -24.28 -7.79
CA SER A 244 -15.12 -23.92 -8.34
C SER A 244 -15.01 -23.39 -9.77
N THR A 245 -14.00 -22.57 -10.05
CA THR A 245 -13.73 -22.03 -11.39
C THR A 245 -13.34 -23.13 -12.38
N ALA A 246 -12.43 -24.02 -11.99
CA ALA A 246 -12.01 -25.16 -12.81
C ALA A 246 -13.19 -26.11 -13.12
N LEU A 247 -14.05 -26.40 -12.13
CA LEU A 247 -15.25 -27.20 -12.33
C LEU A 247 -16.25 -26.53 -13.27
N GLN A 248 -16.42 -25.20 -13.18
CA GLN A 248 -17.29 -24.45 -14.10
C GLN A 248 -16.74 -24.48 -15.54
N GLU A 249 -15.43 -24.35 -15.73
CA GLU A 249 -14.79 -24.44 -17.04
C GLU A 249 -14.94 -25.85 -17.64
N ALA A 250 -14.70 -26.90 -16.85
CA ALA A 250 -14.89 -28.28 -17.28
C ALA A 250 -16.36 -28.58 -17.65
N ALA A 251 -17.32 -28.10 -16.84
CA ALA A 251 -18.74 -28.26 -17.12
C ALA A 251 -19.17 -27.52 -18.40
N LYS A 252 -18.62 -26.32 -18.66
CA LYS A 252 -18.84 -25.58 -19.91
C LYS A 252 -18.27 -26.34 -21.12
N ALA A 253 -17.06 -26.88 -20.99
CA ALA A 253 -16.43 -27.67 -22.05
C ALA A 253 -17.21 -28.96 -22.37
N LEU A 254 -17.75 -29.62 -21.35
CA LEU A 254 -18.60 -30.81 -21.53
C LEU A 254 -19.93 -30.50 -22.22
N LYS A 255 -20.55 -29.36 -21.91
CA LYS A 255 -21.80 -28.91 -22.57
C LYS A 255 -21.59 -28.43 -24.01
N ALA A 256 -20.36 -28.10 -24.38
CA ALA A 256 -20.01 -27.66 -25.74
C ALA A 256 -19.71 -28.84 -26.69
N ARG A 257 -19.71 -30.08 -26.18
CA ARG A 257 -19.70 -31.32 -26.96
C ARG A 257 -21.13 -31.82 -27.16
#